data_AF-A0A0G2FHZ6-F1
#
_entry.id   AF-A0A0G2FHZ6-F1
#
_cell.length_a   1.000
_cell.length_b   1.000
_cell.length_c   1.000
_cell.angle_alpha   90.00
_cell.angle_beta   90.00
_cell.angle_gamma   90.00
#
_symmetry.space_group_name_H-M   'P 1'
#
loop_
_entity.id
_entity.type
_entity.pdbx_description
1 polymer ?
#
loop_
_entity_poly.entity_id
_entity_poly.type
_entity_poly.pdbx_seq_one_letter_code
_entity_poly.pdbx_strand_id
1 'polypeptide(L)'
;MLPINYKIPDPELSELGRQQCQQLSQNLREKLPKDLDVGLILCSPMRRTCETAMLALGDWAAEKGIPIQAHADWQENSAKPCDTGSPLASVAAEFPKIDFSHVDPVYPDKTSPAGEKYSYVKEHLLERAQSSLRDLYGRPEKAIIVVSHSGFMRQVLTGDWFFNADYRIYDFAERADGVDKLALKQWDLTKSGHGGMGWSWDEVVEIGVGLPEHALPPTEEEPLPPGVRPN
;
A
#
# COMPACT_ATOMS: atom_id res chain seq x y z
N MET A 1 -21.20 -7.41 -10.62
CA MET A 1 -20.37 -6.93 -9.50
C MET A 1 -21.24 -6.88 -8.27
N LEU A 2 -20.75 -7.40 -7.13
CA LEU A 2 -21.38 -7.11 -5.84
C LEU A 2 -21.24 -5.60 -5.54
N PRO A 3 -22.21 -4.96 -4.88
CA PRO A 3 -22.10 -3.56 -4.52
C PRO A 3 -20.93 -3.34 -3.56
N ILE A 4 -20.19 -2.25 -3.76
CA ILE A 4 -19.10 -1.86 -2.86
C ILE A 4 -19.70 -1.48 -1.50
N ASN A 5 -19.18 -2.06 -0.42
CA ASN A 5 -19.66 -1.80 0.94
C ASN A 5 -18.53 -1.30 1.84
N TYR A 6 -18.47 0.02 2.01
CA TYR A 6 -17.48 0.69 2.85
C TYR A 6 -17.71 0.52 4.37
N LYS A 7 -18.81 -0.12 4.78
CA LYS A 7 -19.18 -0.27 6.20
C LYS A 7 -18.64 -1.56 6.83
N ILE A 8 -18.07 -2.48 6.06
CA ILE A 8 -17.48 -3.70 6.60
C ILE A 8 -16.15 -3.32 7.27
N PRO A 9 -15.99 -3.46 8.59
CA PRO A 9 -14.76 -3.09 9.27
C PRO A 9 -13.62 -4.04 8.88
N ASP A 10 -12.45 -3.47 8.53
CA ASP A 10 -11.19 -4.19 8.23
C ASP A 10 -11.40 -5.57 7.54
N PRO A 11 -12.01 -5.58 6.34
CA PRO A 11 -12.46 -6.80 5.70
C PRO A 11 -11.28 -7.69 5.28
N GLU A 12 -11.51 -9.00 5.36
CA GLU A 12 -10.70 -10.02 4.69
C GLU A 12 -10.87 -10.01 3.16
N LEU A 13 -10.05 -10.77 2.44
CA LEU A 13 -10.23 -10.93 1.01
C LEU A 13 -11.46 -11.77 0.70
N SER A 14 -12.17 -11.37 -0.35
CA SER A 14 -13.16 -12.22 -0.99
C SER A 14 -12.51 -13.43 -1.66
N GLU A 15 -13.32 -14.43 -2.05
CA GLU A 15 -12.84 -15.58 -2.82
C GLU A 15 -12.10 -15.17 -4.10
N LEU A 16 -12.64 -14.17 -4.82
CA LEU A 16 -11.98 -13.61 -6.00
C LEU A 16 -10.62 -12.99 -5.64
N GLY A 17 -10.54 -12.24 -4.53
CA GLY A 17 -9.28 -11.65 -4.07
C GLY A 17 -8.22 -12.71 -3.74
N ARG A 18 -8.63 -13.84 -3.15
CA ARG A 18 -7.75 -14.99 -2.88
C ARG A 18 -7.27 -15.65 -4.18
N GLN A 19 -8.15 -15.79 -5.18
CA GLN A 19 -7.77 -16.28 -6.52
C GLN A 19 -6.79 -15.33 -7.23
N GLN A 20 -6.98 -14.01 -7.10
CA GLN A 20 -6.05 -13.01 -7.63
C GLN A 20 -4.68 -13.10 -6.95
N CYS A 21 -4.62 -13.37 -5.64
CA CYS A 21 -3.34 -13.59 -4.94
C CYS A 21 -2.58 -14.82 -5.48
N GLN A 22 -3.28 -15.90 -5.87
CA GLN A 22 -2.64 -17.06 -6.50
C GLN A 22 -2.04 -16.72 -7.86
N GLN A 23 -2.78 -15.94 -8.68
CA GLN A 23 -2.28 -15.45 -9.97
C GLN A 23 -1.06 -14.53 -9.79
N LEU A 24 -1.11 -13.64 -8.79
CA LEU A 24 0.02 -12.77 -8.44
C LEU A 24 1.24 -13.58 -8.03
N SER A 25 1.08 -14.61 -7.18
CA SER A 25 2.18 -15.50 -6.76
C SER A 25 2.88 -16.14 -7.97
N GLN A 26 2.10 -16.72 -8.89
CA GLN A 26 2.63 -17.32 -10.10
C GLN A 26 3.34 -16.28 -10.98
N ASN A 27 2.70 -15.14 -11.22
CA ASN A 27 3.24 -14.08 -12.07
C ASN A 27 4.56 -13.55 -11.53
N LEU A 28 4.66 -13.24 -10.24
CA LEU A 28 5.90 -12.76 -9.62
C LEU A 28 7.02 -13.79 -9.74
N ARG A 29 6.73 -15.08 -9.50
CA ARG A 29 7.71 -16.16 -9.69
C ARG A 29 8.19 -16.25 -11.13
N GLU A 30 7.38 -15.91 -12.12
CA GLU A 30 7.75 -15.97 -13.54
C GLU A 30 8.43 -14.69 -14.06
N LYS A 31 7.91 -13.53 -13.69
CA LYS A 31 8.19 -12.22 -14.32
C LYS A 31 9.13 -11.33 -13.53
N LEU A 32 9.21 -11.48 -12.22
CA LEU A 32 10.14 -10.69 -11.42
C LEU A 32 11.59 -10.96 -11.87
N PRO A 33 12.41 -9.93 -12.09
CA PRO A 33 13.83 -10.12 -12.42
C PRO A 33 14.50 -11.06 -11.42
N LYS A 34 15.22 -12.07 -11.93
CA LYS A 34 15.79 -13.14 -11.10
C LYS A 34 16.94 -12.68 -10.21
N ASP A 35 17.55 -11.57 -10.58
CA ASP A 35 18.62 -10.86 -9.89
C ASP A 35 18.11 -9.78 -8.93
N LEU A 36 16.79 -9.56 -8.85
CA LEU A 36 16.21 -8.65 -7.87
C LEU A 36 16.32 -9.28 -6.47
N ASP A 37 17.27 -8.76 -5.69
CA ASP A 37 17.57 -9.21 -4.33
C ASP A 37 16.58 -8.61 -3.32
N VAL A 38 15.41 -9.24 -3.23
CA VAL A 38 14.36 -8.83 -2.28
C VAL A 38 14.74 -9.29 -0.87
N GLY A 39 15.04 -8.32 -0.02
CA GLY A 39 15.47 -8.56 1.37
C GLY A 39 14.35 -8.44 2.40
N LEU A 40 13.19 -7.90 2.01
CA LEU A 40 12.08 -7.63 2.93
C LEU A 40 10.74 -7.54 2.19
N ILE A 41 9.69 -8.01 2.86
CA ILE A 41 8.30 -7.70 2.50
C ILE A 41 7.68 -6.88 3.63
N LEU A 42 7.19 -5.69 3.30
CA LEU A 42 6.34 -4.89 4.17
C LEU A 42 4.88 -5.06 3.76
N CYS A 43 3.99 -5.09 4.73
CA CYS A 43 2.55 -4.98 4.48
C CYS A 43 1.91 -3.98 5.45
N SER A 44 0.79 -3.39 5.03
CA SER A 44 -0.04 -2.69 6.01
C SER A 44 -0.57 -3.69 7.05
N PRO A 45 -0.75 -3.29 8.31
CA PRO A 45 -1.31 -4.17 9.35
C PRO A 45 -2.82 -4.47 9.18
N MET A 46 -3.43 -4.18 8.03
CA MET A 46 -4.84 -4.49 7.74
C MET A 46 -5.02 -5.93 7.24
N ARG A 47 -6.17 -6.56 7.51
CA ARG A 47 -6.39 -7.99 7.19
C ARG A 47 -6.13 -8.32 5.74
N ARG A 48 -6.74 -7.58 4.82
CA ARG A 48 -6.61 -7.82 3.37
C ARG A 48 -5.16 -7.77 2.88
N THR A 49 -4.32 -6.86 3.39
CA THR A 49 -2.90 -6.79 2.98
C THR A 49 -2.08 -7.88 3.64
N CYS A 50 -2.39 -8.26 4.88
CA CYS A 50 -1.79 -9.42 5.54
C CYS A 50 -2.11 -10.72 4.79
N GLU A 51 -3.38 -10.93 4.41
CA GLU A 51 -3.78 -12.06 3.58
C GLU A 51 -3.10 -12.06 2.22
N THR A 52 -3.02 -10.93 1.52
CA THR A 52 -2.29 -10.84 0.25
C THR A 52 -0.82 -11.16 0.42
N ALA A 53 -0.15 -10.62 1.43
CA ALA A 53 1.25 -10.92 1.71
C ALA A 53 1.45 -12.43 1.96
N MET A 54 0.59 -13.05 2.76
CA MET A 54 0.71 -14.48 3.05
C MET A 54 0.37 -15.37 1.85
N LEU A 55 -0.71 -15.09 1.12
CA LEU A 55 -1.18 -15.92 0.01
C LEU A 55 -0.34 -15.76 -1.24
N ALA A 56 0.11 -14.54 -1.56
CA ALA A 56 0.86 -14.27 -2.78
C ALA A 56 2.38 -14.43 -2.60
N LEU A 57 2.91 -14.12 -1.41
CA LEU A 57 4.36 -14.04 -1.18
C LEU A 57 4.86 -15.00 -0.10
N GLY A 58 3.99 -15.53 0.77
CA GLY A 58 4.39 -16.26 1.97
C GLY A 58 5.27 -17.49 1.71
N ASP A 59 4.94 -18.30 0.71
CA ASP A 59 5.74 -19.48 0.36
C ASP A 59 7.10 -19.07 -0.23
N TRP A 60 7.10 -18.08 -1.12
CA TRP A 60 8.35 -17.58 -1.72
C TRP A 60 9.24 -16.91 -0.67
N ALA A 61 8.65 -16.17 0.27
CA ALA A 61 9.35 -15.57 1.39
C ALA A 61 9.98 -16.64 2.29
N ALA A 62 9.25 -17.70 2.62
CA ALA A 62 9.77 -18.81 3.40
C ALA A 62 10.90 -19.57 2.66
N GLU A 63 10.75 -19.82 1.37
CA GLU A 63 11.78 -20.45 0.52
C GLU A 63 13.08 -19.64 0.48
N LYS A 64 12.97 -18.31 0.48
CA LYS A 64 14.10 -17.37 0.36
C LYS A 64 14.62 -16.85 1.69
N GLY A 65 13.93 -17.13 2.80
CA GLY A 65 14.25 -16.56 4.11
C GLY A 65 13.98 -15.05 4.21
N ILE A 66 13.02 -14.54 3.43
CA ILE A 66 12.66 -13.11 3.42
C ILE A 66 11.70 -12.83 4.59
N PRO A 67 12.02 -11.90 5.50
CA PRO A 67 11.10 -11.51 6.56
C PRO A 67 9.88 -10.78 6.01
N ILE A 68 8.73 -10.98 6.66
CA ILE A 68 7.50 -10.22 6.41
C ILE A 68 7.19 -9.40 7.67
N GLN A 69 7.11 -8.08 7.51
CA GLN A 69 6.88 -7.14 8.61
C GLN A 69 5.64 -6.28 8.34
N ALA A 70 4.82 -6.07 9.35
CA ALA A 70 3.71 -5.12 9.28
C ALA A 70 4.21 -3.70 9.60
N HIS A 71 3.70 -2.71 8.88
CA HIS A 71 4.11 -1.32 9.06
C HIS A 71 2.94 -0.34 8.81
N ALA A 72 2.59 0.45 9.84
CA ALA A 72 1.38 1.26 9.87
C ALA A 72 1.32 2.35 8.79
N ASP A 73 2.45 2.85 8.29
CA ASP A 73 2.45 3.93 7.30
C ASP A 73 1.93 3.51 5.91
N TRP A 74 1.79 2.20 5.67
CA TRP A 74 1.27 1.63 4.43
C TRP A 74 -0.24 1.32 4.47
N GLN A 75 -0.95 1.77 5.51
CA GLN A 75 -2.41 1.67 5.57
C GLN A 75 -3.09 2.51 4.49
N GLU A 76 -4.36 2.19 4.22
CA GLU A 76 -5.21 2.99 3.34
C GLU A 76 -5.33 4.44 3.83
N ASN A 77 -5.66 5.36 2.93
CA ASN A 77 -5.68 6.79 3.20
C ASN A 77 -6.84 7.23 4.11
N SER A 78 -8.03 6.65 3.98
CA SER A 78 -9.25 7.14 4.63
C SER A 78 -9.50 6.54 6.02
N ALA A 79 -10.47 7.12 6.75
CA ALA A 79 -10.95 6.64 8.04
C ALA A 79 -12.29 5.89 7.96
N LYS A 80 -12.73 5.48 6.76
CA LYS A 80 -13.92 4.63 6.60
C LYS A 80 -13.76 3.33 7.39
N PRO A 81 -14.85 2.65 7.80
CA PRO A 81 -14.76 1.36 8.49
C PRO A 81 -13.91 0.33 7.74
N CYS A 82 -14.05 0.23 6.42
CA CYS A 82 -13.24 -0.68 5.62
C CYS A 82 -11.76 -0.26 5.50
N ASP A 83 -11.44 1.01 5.73
CA ASP A 83 -10.09 1.57 5.59
C ASP A 83 -9.40 1.73 6.94
N THR A 84 -10.10 1.44 8.02
CA THR A 84 -9.58 1.43 9.39
C THR A 84 -9.27 0.01 9.80
N GLY A 85 -8.07 -0.20 10.33
CA GLY A 85 -7.60 -1.51 10.77
C GLY A 85 -8.25 -2.03 12.05
N SER A 86 -7.94 -3.28 12.39
CA SER A 86 -8.35 -3.90 13.66
C SER A 86 -7.30 -3.73 14.76
N PRO A 87 -7.62 -3.99 16.04
CA PRO A 87 -6.61 -4.01 17.09
C PRO A 87 -5.46 -4.97 16.75
N LEU A 88 -4.22 -4.51 16.96
CA LEU A 88 -3.00 -5.21 16.56
C LEU A 88 -2.94 -6.66 17.08
N ALA A 89 -3.36 -6.89 18.33
CA ALA A 89 -3.38 -8.21 18.94
C ALA A 89 -4.29 -9.21 18.19
N SER A 90 -5.39 -8.75 17.59
CA SER A 90 -6.27 -9.59 16.78
C SER A 90 -5.58 -10.00 15.48
N VAL A 91 -5.05 -9.02 14.74
CA VAL A 91 -4.42 -9.29 13.44
C VAL A 91 -3.15 -10.12 13.62
N ALA A 92 -2.35 -9.85 14.65
CA ALA A 92 -1.15 -10.64 14.94
C ALA A 92 -1.47 -12.11 15.28
N ALA A 93 -2.60 -12.37 15.95
CA ALA A 93 -3.05 -13.74 16.21
C ALA A 93 -3.51 -14.46 14.93
N GLU A 94 -4.09 -13.74 13.97
CA GLU A 94 -4.52 -14.27 12.68
C GLU A 94 -3.33 -14.56 11.74
N PHE A 95 -2.26 -13.77 11.81
CA PHE A 95 -1.09 -13.84 10.92
C PHE A 95 0.25 -14.02 11.67
N PRO A 96 0.46 -15.15 12.37
CA PRO A 96 1.63 -15.34 13.26
C PRO A 96 2.99 -15.40 12.54
N LYS A 97 3.00 -15.43 11.20
CA LYS A 97 4.22 -15.40 10.39
C LYS A 97 4.67 -13.98 10.01
N ILE A 98 3.84 -12.97 10.29
CA ILE A 98 4.16 -11.56 10.07
C ILE A 98 4.65 -10.99 11.40
N ASP A 99 5.76 -10.25 11.35
CA ASP A 99 6.27 -9.53 12.51
C ASP A 99 5.54 -8.19 12.66
N PHE A 100 4.84 -8.03 13.78
CA PHE A 100 4.10 -6.81 14.15
C PHE A 100 4.79 -5.99 15.23
N SER A 101 5.99 -6.39 15.69
CA SER A 101 6.66 -5.79 16.85
C SER A 101 7.03 -4.31 16.68
N HIS A 102 7.12 -3.84 15.44
CA HIS A 102 7.48 -2.47 15.08
C HIS A 102 6.30 -1.62 14.60
N VAL A 103 5.06 -2.13 14.70
CA VAL A 103 3.87 -1.36 14.32
C VAL A 103 3.66 -0.23 15.33
N ASP A 104 3.42 0.98 14.82
CA ASP A 104 3.08 2.15 15.65
C ASP A 104 1.94 1.82 16.63
N PRO A 105 2.13 1.94 17.96
CA PRO A 105 1.10 1.65 18.95
C PRO A 105 -0.17 2.49 18.81
N VAL A 106 -0.12 3.61 18.09
CA VAL A 106 -1.29 4.44 17.76
C VAL A 106 -2.24 3.70 16.81
N TYR A 107 -1.76 2.77 16.01
CA TYR A 107 -2.59 1.94 15.14
C TYR A 107 -3.71 1.21 15.93
N PRO A 108 -4.95 1.15 15.43
CA PRO A 108 -5.44 1.59 14.12
C PRO A 108 -6.08 2.99 14.10
N ASP A 109 -5.78 3.85 15.08
CA ASP A 109 -6.40 5.17 15.19
C ASP A 109 -5.96 6.13 14.06
N LYS A 110 -6.96 6.78 13.44
CA LYS A 110 -6.79 7.77 12.38
C LYS A 110 -7.52 9.08 12.65
N THR A 111 -8.21 9.22 13.78
CA THR A 111 -9.13 10.34 14.02
C THR A 111 -8.83 11.10 15.29
N SER A 112 -8.16 10.49 16.28
CA SER A 112 -7.71 11.23 17.46
C SER A 112 -6.47 12.07 17.16
N PRO A 113 -6.11 13.04 18.02
CA PRO A 113 -4.85 13.77 17.92
C PRO A 113 -3.61 12.86 17.95
N ALA A 114 -3.67 11.70 18.61
CA ALA A 114 -2.55 10.75 18.57
C ALA A 114 -2.41 10.10 17.18
N GLY A 115 -3.54 9.85 16.51
CA GLY A 115 -3.65 9.31 15.15
C GLY A 115 -3.50 10.33 14.03
N GLU A 116 -3.10 11.57 14.32
CA GLU A 116 -3.07 12.68 13.35
C GLU A 116 -2.25 12.34 12.09
N LYS A 117 -1.10 11.69 12.27
CA LYS A 117 -0.25 11.16 11.18
C LYS A 117 -1.02 10.28 10.18
N TYR A 118 -2.04 9.56 10.66
CA TYR A 118 -2.83 8.62 9.86
C TYR A 118 -4.15 9.19 9.35
N SER A 119 -4.49 10.43 9.72
CA SER A 119 -5.76 11.05 9.37
C SER A 119 -5.91 11.28 7.87
N TYR A 120 -7.17 11.27 7.41
CA TYR A 120 -7.53 11.55 6.02
C TYR A 120 -7.48 13.06 5.77
N VAL A 121 -6.27 13.61 5.76
CA VAL A 121 -5.97 15.02 5.49
C VAL A 121 -4.75 15.06 4.58
N LYS A 122 -4.82 15.84 3.49
CA LYS A 122 -3.81 15.91 2.44
C LYS A 122 -2.42 16.17 2.99
N GLU A 123 -2.26 17.15 3.87
CA GLU A 123 -0.97 17.48 4.49
C GLU A 123 -0.36 16.26 5.21
N HIS A 124 -1.12 15.62 6.10
CA HIS A 124 -0.66 14.47 6.87
C HIS A 124 -0.35 13.25 6.01
N LEU A 125 -1.18 12.99 4.98
CA LEU A 125 -0.96 11.90 4.04
C LEU A 125 0.31 12.10 3.21
N LEU A 126 0.54 13.32 2.68
CA LEU A 126 1.73 13.62 1.89
C LEU A 126 3.01 13.55 2.73
N GLU A 127 2.97 14.02 3.99
CA GLU A 127 4.10 13.85 4.90
C GLU A 127 4.33 12.37 5.25
N ARG A 128 3.25 11.60 5.46
CA ARG A 128 3.34 10.14 5.67
C ARG A 128 4.00 9.45 4.48
N ALA A 129 3.66 9.80 3.25
CA ALA A 129 4.32 9.24 2.07
C ALA A 129 5.83 9.56 2.03
N GLN A 130 6.22 10.80 2.33
CA GLN A 130 7.65 11.16 2.39
C GLN A 130 8.38 10.45 3.54
N SER A 131 7.73 10.28 4.69
CA SER A 131 8.25 9.48 5.81
C SER A 131 8.48 8.03 5.39
N SER A 132 7.51 7.39 4.75
CA SER A 132 7.64 6.02 4.23
C SER A 132 8.78 5.90 3.22
N LEU A 133 8.93 6.87 2.31
CA LEU A 133 10.02 6.87 1.34
C LEU A 133 11.39 7.04 2.01
N ARG A 134 11.51 7.90 3.03
CA ARG A 134 12.75 8.07 3.80
C ARG A 134 13.12 6.80 4.57
N ASP A 135 12.13 6.13 5.16
CA ASP A 135 12.34 4.82 5.79
C ASP A 135 12.90 3.82 4.77
N LEU A 136 12.20 3.60 3.65
CA LEU A 136 12.67 2.70 2.59
C LEU A 136 14.05 3.07 2.05
N TYR A 137 14.36 4.36 1.90
CA TYR A 137 15.64 4.82 1.38
C TYR A 137 16.80 4.57 2.36
N GLY A 138 16.54 4.67 3.67
CA GLY A 138 17.54 4.47 4.72
C GLY A 138 17.86 3.00 5.01
N ARG A 139 17.14 2.08 4.36
CA ARG A 139 17.22 0.64 4.63
C ARG A 139 18.36 -0.06 3.88
N PRO A 140 18.93 -1.14 4.47
CA PRO A 140 20.03 -1.86 3.85
C PRO A 140 19.61 -2.81 2.72
N GLU A 141 18.33 -3.21 2.67
CA GLU A 141 17.82 -4.14 1.65
C GLU A 141 17.90 -3.54 0.24
N LYS A 142 18.29 -4.36 -0.75
CA LYS A 142 18.44 -3.92 -2.14
C LYS A 142 17.10 -3.74 -2.85
N ALA A 143 16.14 -4.60 -2.54
CA ALA A 143 14.76 -4.46 -2.97
C ALA A 143 13.82 -4.82 -1.81
N ILE A 144 12.69 -4.12 -1.76
CA ILE A 144 11.64 -4.28 -0.75
C ILE A 144 10.32 -4.37 -1.50
N ILE A 145 9.49 -5.35 -1.14
CA ILE A 145 8.11 -5.43 -1.62
C ILE A 145 7.20 -4.80 -0.59
N VAL A 146 6.29 -3.96 -1.04
CA VAL A 146 5.31 -3.30 -0.19
C VAL A 146 3.90 -3.70 -0.64
N VAL A 147 3.16 -4.35 0.26
CA VAL A 147 1.76 -4.73 0.06
C VAL A 147 0.87 -3.67 0.72
N SER A 148 0.23 -2.84 -0.10
CA SER A 148 -0.48 -1.62 0.31
C SER A 148 -1.86 -1.52 -0.39
N HIS A 149 -2.48 -0.34 -0.34
CA HIS A 149 -3.83 -0.08 -0.84
C HIS A 149 -3.81 0.94 -1.97
N SER A 150 -4.81 0.85 -2.86
CA SER A 150 -4.83 1.66 -4.08
C SER A 150 -5.04 3.14 -3.79
N GLY A 151 -5.87 3.54 -2.82
CA GLY A 151 -6.10 4.95 -2.49
C GLY A 151 -4.81 5.65 -2.05
N PHE A 152 -4.10 5.04 -1.10
CA PHE A 152 -2.82 5.53 -0.61
C PHE A 152 -1.76 5.57 -1.70
N MET A 153 -1.53 4.47 -2.43
CA MET A 153 -0.49 4.45 -3.45
C MET A 153 -0.78 5.43 -4.59
N ARG A 154 -2.02 5.47 -5.08
CA ARG A 154 -2.45 6.26 -6.24
C ARG A 154 -2.57 7.74 -5.94
N GLN A 155 -3.20 8.14 -4.84
CA GLN A 155 -3.39 9.57 -4.54
C GLN A 155 -2.24 10.18 -3.76
N VAL A 156 -1.47 9.39 -3.00
CA VAL A 156 -0.55 9.96 -2.00
C VAL A 156 0.91 9.74 -2.37
N LEU A 157 1.26 8.60 -2.98
CA LEU A 157 2.66 8.20 -3.08
C LEU A 157 3.22 8.18 -4.51
N THR A 158 2.55 7.54 -5.46
CA THR A 158 3.09 7.32 -6.81
C THR A 158 2.32 8.03 -7.91
N GLY A 159 1.03 8.34 -7.72
CA GLY A 159 0.15 8.79 -8.81
C GLY A 159 -0.41 7.65 -9.66
N ASP A 160 0.10 6.43 -9.49
CA ASP A 160 -0.18 5.31 -10.36
C ASP A 160 -1.41 4.49 -9.94
N TRP A 161 -2.14 3.93 -10.90
CA TRP A 161 -3.26 3.03 -10.60
C TRP A 161 -2.80 1.63 -10.17
N PHE A 162 -3.49 1.08 -9.17
CA PHE A 162 -3.33 -0.28 -8.68
C PHE A 162 -4.69 -0.96 -8.58
N PHE A 163 -4.94 -1.92 -9.46
CA PHE A 163 -6.07 -2.83 -9.31
C PHE A 163 -5.71 -3.95 -8.34
N ASN A 164 -6.73 -4.66 -7.85
CA ASN A 164 -6.55 -5.68 -6.82
C ASN A 164 -5.49 -6.72 -7.24
N ALA A 165 -4.47 -6.88 -6.40
CA ALA A 165 -3.33 -7.76 -6.60
C ALA A 165 -2.48 -7.48 -7.86
N ASP A 166 -2.52 -6.25 -8.37
CA ASP A 166 -1.54 -5.75 -9.34
C ASP A 166 -0.33 -5.11 -8.63
N TYR A 167 0.79 -4.95 -9.32
CA TYR A 167 2.03 -4.41 -8.75
C TYR A 167 2.77 -3.48 -9.71
N ARG A 168 3.70 -2.70 -9.16
CA ARG A 168 4.61 -1.83 -9.91
C ARG A 168 6.00 -1.92 -9.32
N ILE A 169 7.02 -1.69 -10.14
CA ILE A 169 8.42 -1.70 -9.73
C ILE A 169 9.00 -0.31 -9.91
N TYR A 170 9.73 0.17 -8.90
CA TYR A 170 10.29 1.51 -8.86
C TYR A 170 11.74 1.47 -8.40
N ASP A 171 12.54 2.40 -8.94
CA ASP A 171 13.76 2.87 -8.29
C ASP A 171 13.50 4.21 -7.60
N PHE A 172 14.36 4.58 -6.66
CA PHE A 172 14.44 5.98 -6.25
C PHE A 172 15.00 6.81 -7.40
N ALA A 173 14.33 7.92 -7.72
CA ALA A 173 14.83 8.89 -8.69
C ALA A 173 16.10 9.57 -8.17
N GLU A 174 16.94 10.04 -9.10
CA GLU A 174 18.10 10.87 -8.75
C GLU A 174 17.65 12.13 -8.01
N ARG A 175 18.35 12.47 -6.92
CA ARG A 175 18.05 13.68 -6.16
C ARG A 175 18.56 14.89 -6.92
N ALA A 176 17.68 15.86 -7.15
CA ALA A 176 18.10 17.19 -7.57
C ALA A 176 18.75 17.93 -6.39
N ASP A 177 19.81 18.70 -6.66
CA ASP A 177 20.47 19.53 -5.66
C ASP A 177 19.47 20.46 -4.98
N GLY A 178 19.46 20.45 -3.64
CA GLY A 178 18.57 21.31 -2.83
C GLY A 178 17.13 20.83 -2.71
N VAL A 179 16.77 19.67 -3.26
CA VAL A 179 15.43 19.06 -3.07
C VAL A 179 15.50 17.96 -2.00
N ASP A 180 14.74 18.16 -0.91
CA ASP A 180 14.67 17.19 0.18
C ASP A 180 13.64 16.07 -0.04
N LYS A 181 12.71 16.26 -0.98
CA LYS A 181 11.70 15.26 -1.30
C LYS A 181 12.28 14.09 -2.09
N LEU A 182 11.92 12.88 -1.66
CA LEU A 182 12.19 11.66 -2.39
C LEU A 182 11.10 11.43 -3.44
N ALA A 183 11.51 10.92 -4.59
CA ALA A 183 10.62 10.57 -5.69
C ALA A 183 10.97 9.17 -6.21
N LEU A 184 9.98 8.52 -6.80
CA LEU A 184 10.12 7.19 -7.40
C LEU A 184 10.08 7.29 -8.92
N LYS A 185 10.90 6.46 -9.58
CA LYS A 185 10.92 6.27 -11.03
C LYS A 185 10.46 4.85 -11.32
N GLN A 186 9.27 4.73 -11.91
CA GLN A 186 8.73 3.42 -12.29
C GLN A 186 9.55 2.80 -13.42
N TRP A 187 9.80 1.49 -13.33
CA TRP A 187 10.41 0.70 -14.39
C TRP A 187 9.47 0.54 -15.59
N ASP A 188 10.03 0.60 -16.81
CA ASP A 188 9.28 0.42 -18.06
C ASP A 188 8.50 -0.91 -18.10
N LEU A 189 9.06 -1.95 -17.47
CA LEU A 189 8.45 -3.28 -17.35
C LEU A 189 7.00 -3.24 -16.81
N THR A 190 6.73 -2.35 -15.85
CA THR A 190 5.39 -2.24 -15.24
C THR A 190 4.66 -0.96 -15.65
N LYS A 191 5.37 0.00 -16.26
CA LYS A 191 4.82 1.29 -16.69
C LYS A 191 4.03 1.19 -18.00
N SER A 192 4.57 0.48 -18.99
CA SER A 192 3.91 0.29 -20.30
C SER A 192 3.04 -0.97 -20.36
N GLY A 193 2.93 -1.66 -19.23
CA GLY A 193 2.33 -2.97 -19.13
C GLY A 193 0.96 -2.99 -18.47
N HIS A 194 0.34 -1.84 -18.14
CA HIS A 194 -0.90 -1.81 -17.33
C HIS A 194 -0.69 -2.36 -15.91
N GLY A 195 0.46 -2.05 -15.29
CA GLY A 195 0.91 -2.73 -14.07
C GLY A 195 1.57 -4.09 -14.35
N GLY A 196 2.16 -4.70 -13.33
CA GLY A 196 2.89 -5.97 -13.43
C GLY A 196 2.03 -7.22 -13.61
N MET A 197 0.70 -7.09 -13.47
CA MET A 197 -0.28 -8.11 -13.86
C MET A 197 -0.98 -7.78 -15.18
N GLY A 198 -0.85 -6.55 -15.66
CA GLY A 198 -1.55 -6.04 -16.84
C GLY A 198 -3.03 -5.74 -16.60
N TRP A 199 -3.40 -5.37 -15.38
CA TRP A 199 -4.80 -5.11 -15.00
C TRP A 199 -5.11 -3.63 -14.80
N SER A 200 -4.13 -2.83 -14.37
CA SER A 200 -4.29 -1.43 -13.97
C SER A 200 -4.21 -0.44 -15.14
N TRP A 201 -4.62 0.79 -14.94
CA TRP A 201 -4.45 1.83 -15.98
C TRP A 201 -3.03 2.41 -16.01
N ASP A 202 -2.58 2.84 -17.19
CA ASP A 202 -1.30 3.56 -17.37
C ASP A 202 -1.42 5.06 -17.10
N GLU A 203 -2.63 5.56 -16.88
CA GLU A 203 -2.87 6.93 -16.46
C GLU A 203 -2.13 7.21 -15.15
N VAL A 204 -1.59 8.42 -14.98
CA VAL A 204 -0.97 8.86 -13.74
C VAL A 204 -1.72 10.08 -13.26
N VAL A 205 -2.17 10.06 -12.01
CA VAL A 205 -2.84 11.20 -11.40
C VAL A 205 -1.83 12.10 -10.69
N GLU A 206 -2.20 13.36 -10.52
CA GLU A 206 -1.42 14.27 -9.67
C GLU A 206 -1.44 13.80 -8.21
N ILE A 207 -0.27 13.74 -7.59
CA ILE A 207 -0.15 13.41 -6.17
C ILE A 207 -0.87 14.48 -5.33
N GLY A 208 -1.76 14.03 -4.46
CA GLY A 208 -2.61 14.86 -3.60
C GLY A 208 -3.98 15.18 -4.21
N VAL A 209 -4.29 14.69 -5.41
CA VAL A 209 -5.56 15.02 -6.07
C VAL A 209 -6.77 14.44 -5.34
N GLY A 210 -7.75 15.29 -5.07
CA GLY A 210 -9.01 14.92 -4.39
C GLY A 210 -8.84 14.50 -2.94
N LEU A 211 -7.66 14.73 -2.33
CA LEU A 211 -7.48 14.56 -0.89
C LEU A 211 -7.96 15.81 -0.16
N PRO A 212 -8.63 15.66 0.99
CA PRO A 212 -9.23 16.78 1.67
C PRO A 212 -8.19 17.66 2.37
N GLU A 213 -8.40 18.98 2.33
CA GLU A 213 -7.50 19.95 2.98
C GLU A 213 -7.72 20.00 4.51
N HIS A 214 -8.87 19.51 4.99
CA HIS A 214 -9.24 19.46 6.41
C HIS A 214 -9.87 18.11 6.76
N ALA A 215 -9.85 17.76 8.05
CA ALA A 215 -10.44 16.50 8.51
C ALA A 215 -11.94 16.43 8.19
N LEU A 216 -12.36 15.34 7.55
CA LEU A 216 -13.75 15.05 7.25
C LEU A 216 -14.31 13.97 8.19
N PRO A 217 -15.64 13.94 8.42
CA PRO A 217 -16.28 12.79 9.03
C PRO A 217 -15.94 11.49 8.28
N PRO A 218 -15.80 10.33 8.96
CA PRO A 218 -15.42 9.05 8.34
C PRO A 218 -16.30 8.56 7.17
N THR A 219 -17.49 9.12 7.01
CA THR A 219 -18.45 8.77 5.95
C THR A 219 -18.44 9.73 4.76
N GLU A 220 -17.64 10.80 4.83
CA GLU A 220 -17.60 11.86 3.84
C GLU A 220 -16.28 11.86 3.07
N GLU A 221 -16.33 12.33 1.82
CA GLU A 221 -15.17 12.52 0.95
C GLU A 221 -15.35 13.83 0.18
N GLU A 222 -14.24 14.47 -0.18
CA GLU A 222 -14.30 15.56 -1.13
C GLU A 222 -14.69 15.04 -2.52
N PRO A 223 -15.55 15.77 -3.24
CA PRO A 223 -15.84 15.44 -4.62
C PRO A 223 -14.55 15.52 -5.45
N LEU A 224 -14.32 14.52 -6.28
CA LEU A 224 -13.15 14.52 -7.17
C LEU A 224 -13.20 15.72 -8.12
N PRO A 225 -12.05 16.35 -8.42
CA PRO A 225 -11.98 17.40 -9.42
C PRO A 225 -12.48 16.92 -10.80
N PRO A 226 -13.04 17.82 -11.64
CA PRO A 226 -13.48 17.46 -12.98
C PRO A 226 -12.37 16.78 -13.79
N GLY A 227 -12.70 15.66 -14.44
CA GLY A 227 -11.76 14.88 -15.24
C GLY A 227 -10.91 13.87 -14.46
N VAL A 228 -10.96 13.90 -13.12
CA VAL A 228 -10.31 12.88 -12.28
C VAL A 228 -11.23 11.68 -12.16
N ARG A 229 -10.70 10.51 -12.49
CA ARG A 229 -11.47 9.27 -12.46
C ARG A 229 -11.63 8.72 -11.03
N PRO A 230 -12.83 8.22 -10.65
CA PRO A 230 -13.03 7.54 -9.37
C PRO A 230 -12.37 6.15 -9.33
N ASN A 231 -12.18 5.63 -8.11
CA ASN A 231 -11.72 4.25 -7.87
C ASN A 231 -12.65 3.19 -8.46
#